data_AF-A0A1Z8V3E0-F1
#
_entry.id   AF-A0A1Z8V3E0-F1
#
_cell.length_a   1.000
_cell.length_b   1.000
_cell.length_c   1.000
_cell.angle_alpha   90.00
_cell.angle_beta   90.00
_cell.angle_gamma   90.00
#
_symmetry.space_group_name_H-M   'P 1'
#
loop_
_entity.id
_entity.type
_entity.pdbx_description
1 polymer ?
#
loop_
_entity_poly.entity_id
_entity_poly.type
_entity_poly.pdbx_seq_one_letter_code
_entity_poly.pdbx_strand_id
1 'polypeptide(L)'
;MKNDDINKKVEIMTLERFGRAFTFVVVIGIFILLVIEIFAQRHGEFALEDMFFFPGIFGFVAFIFVVMAGTLLRRLIMRDEDYYSKREGANDDT
;
A
#
# COMPACT_ATOMS: atom_id res chain seq x y z
N MET A 1 26.11 3.46 29.13
CA MET A 1 25.34 4.72 29.23
C MET A 1 25.64 5.67 28.09
N LYS A 2 26.76 6.41 28.04
CA LYS A 2 26.97 7.44 26.99
C LYS A 2 27.10 6.89 25.56
N ASN A 3 27.54 5.64 25.41
CA ASN A 3 27.66 4.96 24.11
C ASN A 3 26.30 4.49 23.56
N ASP A 4 25.36 4.16 24.44
CA ASP A 4 24.03 3.65 24.05
C ASP A 4 23.18 4.80 23.47
N ASP A 5 23.29 5.99 24.06
CA ASP A 5 22.66 7.21 23.57
C ASP A 5 23.22 7.65 22.20
N ILE A 6 24.53 7.48 21.99
CA ILE A 6 25.19 7.77 20.71
C ILE A 6 24.72 6.79 19.65
N ASN A 7 24.71 5.48 19.93
CA ASN A 7 24.26 4.47 18.98
C ASN A 7 22.78 4.67 18.59
N LYS A 8 21.92 4.96 19.57
CA LYS A 8 20.51 5.28 19.31
C LYS A 8 20.33 6.53 18.46
N LYS A 9 21.12 7.58 18.71
CA LYS A 9 21.09 8.82 17.91
C LYS A 9 21.59 8.60 16.49
N VAL A 10 22.61 7.75 16.31
CA VAL A 10 23.12 7.35 14.99
C VAL A 10 22.06 6.56 14.23
N GLU A 11 21.38 5.60 14.86
CA GLU A 11 20.32 4.80 14.23
C GLU A 11 19.12 5.66 13.80
N ILE A 12 18.69 6.60 14.66
CA ILE A 12 17.63 7.55 14.30
C ILE A 12 18.07 8.44 13.14
N MET A 13 19.31 8.94 13.18
CA MET A 13 19.85 9.79 12.11
C MET A 13 19.98 9.03 10.79
N THR A 14 20.38 7.76 10.79
CA THR A 14 20.43 6.95 9.58
C THR A 14 19.03 6.66 9.05
N LEU A 15 18.10 6.26 9.92
CA LEU A 15 16.71 5.98 9.56
C LEU A 15 16.03 7.20 8.91
N GLU A 16 16.18 8.38 9.52
CA GLU A 16 15.64 9.62 8.97
C GLU A 16 16.28 9.98 7.63
N ARG A 17 17.59 9.75 7.47
CA ARG A 17 18.30 10.08 6.24
C ARG A 17 17.89 9.15 5.10
N PHE A 18 17.73 7.86 5.37
CA PHE A 18 17.21 6.89 4.41
C PHE A 18 15.77 7.18 4.01
N GLY A 19 14.90 7.46 5.00
CA GLY A 19 13.51 7.83 4.75
C GLY A 19 13.40 9.10 3.91
N ARG A 20 14.19 10.13 4.22
CA ARG A 20 14.20 11.40 3.47
C ARG A 20 14.73 11.23 2.05
N ALA A 21 15.78 10.43 1.86
CA ALA A 21 16.31 10.12 0.53
C ALA A 21 15.29 9.35 -0.33
N PHE A 22 14.63 8.36 0.24
CA PHE A 22 13.57 7.61 -0.43
C PHE A 22 12.40 8.53 -0.85
N THR A 23 11.89 9.32 0.09
CA THR A 23 10.84 10.31 -0.19
C THR A 23 11.26 11.29 -1.29
N PHE A 24 12.51 11.76 -1.27
CA PHE A 24 13.03 12.65 -2.29
C PHE A 24 13.05 12.02 -3.69
N VAL A 25 13.49 10.75 -3.81
CA VAL A 25 13.47 10.00 -5.07
C VAL A 25 12.03 9.83 -5.58
N VAL A 26 11.09 9.48 -4.70
CA VAL A 26 9.68 9.34 -5.07
C VAL A 26 9.09 10.66 -5.57
N VAL A 27 9.34 11.76 -4.86
CA VAL A 27 8.86 13.09 -5.26
C VAL A 27 9.44 13.52 -6.61
N ILE A 28 10.73 13.27 -6.84
CA ILE A 28 11.35 13.52 -8.14
C ILE A 28 10.69 12.68 -9.24
N GLY A 29 10.46 11.39 -8.98
CA GLY A 29 9.78 10.51 -9.94
C GLY A 29 8.39 11.02 -10.30
N ILE A 30 7.59 11.44 -9.31
CA ILE A 30 6.27 12.04 -9.53
C ILE A 30 6.39 13.32 -10.38
N PHE A 31 7.36 14.18 -10.08
CA PHE A 31 7.57 15.41 -10.82
C PHE A 31 7.94 15.16 -12.29
N ILE A 32 8.82 14.19 -12.55
CA ILE A 32 9.19 13.79 -13.91
C ILE A 32 7.96 13.27 -14.67
N LEU A 33 7.15 12.41 -14.04
CA LEU A 33 5.92 11.89 -14.65
C LEU A 33 4.93 13.01 -14.95
N LEU A 34 4.77 14.00 -14.06
CA LEU A 34 3.94 15.18 -14.29
C LEU A 34 4.43 16.03 -15.48
N VAL A 35 5.74 16.21 -15.61
CA VAL A 35 6.32 16.93 -16.74
C VAL A 35 6.07 16.15 -18.03
N ILE A 36 6.25 14.83 -18.03
CA ILE A 36 5.95 13.98 -19.19
C ILE A 36 4.48 14.09 -19.57
N GLU A 37 3.55 14.10 -18.61
CA GLU A 37 2.11 14.24 -18.85
C GLU A 37 1.76 15.54 -19.61
N ILE A 38 2.49 16.64 -19.37
CA ILE A 38 2.27 17.91 -20.09
C ILE A 38 2.68 17.81 -21.55
N PHE A 39 3.75 17.06 -21.86
CA PHE A 39 4.24 16.89 -23.22
C PHE A 39 3.57 15.73 -23.96
N ALA A 40 3.08 14.73 -23.23
CA ALA A 40 2.34 13.60 -23.77
C ALA A 40 0.90 14.00 -24.02
N GLN A 41 0.64 14.62 -25.18
CA GLN A 41 -0.72 14.76 -25.70
C GLN A 41 -1.29 13.36 -25.98
N ARG A 42 -1.99 12.79 -25.01
CA ARG A 42 -2.78 11.57 -25.23
C ARG A 42 -3.96 11.96 -26.10
N HIS A 43 -4.04 11.36 -27.29
CA HIS A 43 -5.27 11.35 -28.07
C HIS A 43 -6.18 10.27 -27.46
N GLY A 44 -6.87 10.61 -26.38
CA GLY A 44 -7.85 9.72 -25.78
C GLY A 44 -9.03 9.49 -26.73
N GLU A 45 -9.40 8.24 -26.99
CA GLU A 45 -10.66 7.90 -27.68
C GLU A 45 -11.89 8.34 -26.86
N PHE A 46 -11.71 8.53 -25.54
CA PHE A 46 -12.75 8.97 -24.60
C PHE A 46 -12.38 10.31 -23.96
N ALA A 47 -13.36 11.22 -23.83
CA ALA A 47 -13.18 12.56 -23.22
C ALA A 47 -12.69 12.57 -21.76
N LEU A 48 -12.75 11.42 -21.06
CA LEU A 48 -12.20 11.26 -19.71
C LEU A 48 -10.68 11.03 -19.71
N GLU A 49 -10.13 10.52 -20.81
CA GLU A 49 -8.70 10.24 -20.93
C GLU A 49 -7.86 11.51 -21.16
N ASP A 50 -8.51 12.58 -21.64
CA ASP A 50 -7.94 13.92 -21.79
C ASP A 50 -7.85 14.68 -20.45
N MET A 51 -8.39 14.10 -19.37
CA MET A 51 -8.31 14.73 -18.06
C MET A 51 -6.87 14.72 -17.56
N PHE A 52 -6.37 15.90 -17.23
CA PHE A 52 -5.04 16.08 -16.65
C PHE A 52 -4.88 15.18 -15.41
N PHE A 53 -3.80 14.39 -15.36
CA PHE A 53 -3.45 13.51 -14.24
C PHE A 53 -4.37 12.28 -14.06
N PHE A 54 -5.16 11.93 -15.08
CA PHE A 54 -6.01 10.73 -15.10
C PHE A 54 -5.28 9.44 -14.67
N PRO A 55 -4.14 9.04 -15.26
CA PRO A 55 -3.49 7.78 -14.91
C PRO A 55 -2.98 7.76 -13.46
N GLY A 56 -2.54 8.90 -12.93
CA GLY A 56 -2.10 9.02 -11.53
C GLY A 56 -3.25 8.80 -10.55
N ILE A 57 -4.38 9.50 -10.74
CA ILE A 57 -5.56 9.37 -9.88
C ILE A 57 -6.18 7.98 -10.04
N PHE A 58 -6.33 7.51 -11.28
CA PHE A 58 -6.92 6.22 -11.58
C PHE A 58 -6.12 5.08 -10.95
N GLY A 59 -4.80 5.08 -11.09
CA GLY A 59 -3.94 4.08 -10.47
C GLY A 59 -4.04 4.07 -8.94
N PHE A 60 -4.10 5.26 -8.32
CA PHE A 60 -4.27 5.40 -6.87
C PHE A 60 -5.63 4.85 -6.39
N VAL A 61 -6.72 5.26 -7.05
CA VAL A 61 -8.07 4.78 -6.72
C VAL A 61 -8.20 3.28 -6.94
N ALA A 62 -7.65 2.75 -8.04
CA ALA A 62 -7.63 1.32 -8.32
C ALA A 62 -6.87 0.54 -7.23
N PHE A 63 -5.74 1.06 -6.76
CA PHE A 63 -4.99 0.44 -5.67
C PHE A 63 -5.78 0.40 -4.36
N ILE A 64 -6.41 1.51 -3.96
CA ILE A 64 -7.30 1.55 -2.79
C ILE A 64 -8.42 0.51 -2.94
N PHE A 65 -9.04 0.46 -4.11
CA PHE A 65 -10.13 -0.46 -4.39
C PHE A 65 -9.68 -1.92 -4.22
N VAL A 66 -8.52 -2.30 -4.73
CA VAL A 66 -7.97 -3.66 -4.57
C VAL A 66 -7.70 -4.00 -3.10
N VAL A 67 -7.12 -3.07 -2.33
CA VAL A 67 -6.85 -3.27 -0.89
C VAL A 67 -8.15 -3.44 -0.10
N MET A 68 -9.15 -2.60 -0.39
CA MET A 68 -10.48 -2.72 0.22
C MET A 68 -11.17 -4.03 -0.17
N ALA A 69 -11.10 -4.41 -1.44
CA ALA A 69 -11.65 -5.68 -1.93
C ALA A 69 -11.00 -6.87 -1.22
N GLY A 70 -9.68 -6.87 -1.04
CA GLY A 70 -8.97 -7.90 -0.30
C GLY A 70 -9.38 -7.96 1.19
N THR A 71 -9.63 -6.81 1.80
CA THR A 71 -10.12 -6.74 3.19
C THR A 71 -11.54 -7.27 3.32
N LEU A 72 -12.41 -6.95 2.36
CA LEU A 72 -13.78 -7.48 2.31
C LEU A 72 -13.78 -8.98 2.07
N LEU A 73 -12.97 -9.46 1.13
CA LEU A 73 -12.81 -10.87 0.83
C LEU A 73 -12.27 -11.64 2.04
N ARG A 74 -11.32 -11.05 2.79
CA ARG A 74 -10.85 -11.62 4.07
C ARG A 74 -12.01 -11.82 5.03
N ARG A 75 -12.89 -10.83 5.19
CA ARG A 75 -14.04 -10.94 6.09
C ARG A 75 -15.08 -11.97 5.60
N LEU A 76 -15.26 -12.11 4.29
CA LEU A 76 -16.19 -13.07 3.70
C LEU A 76 -15.66 -14.52 3.78
N ILE A 77 -14.35 -14.72 3.56
CA ILE A 77 -13.70 -16.03 3.60
C ILE A 77 -13.41 -16.47 5.03
N MET A 78 -13.24 -15.54 5.97
CA MET A 78 -12.91 -15.86 7.36
C MET A 78 -13.96 -16.81 7.93
N ARG A 79 -13.52 -18.05 8.16
CA ARG A 79 -14.33 -19.17 8.57
C ARG A 79 -14.58 -19.10 10.08
N ASP A 80 -15.75 -19.58 10.49
CA ASP A 80 -16.11 -19.72 11.90
C ASP A 80 -15.07 -20.58 12.66
N GLU A 81 -14.69 -20.12 13.84
CA GLU A 81 -13.67 -20.73 14.70
C GLU A 81 -14.13 -22.11 15.19
N ASP A 82 -15.45 -22.34 15.30
CA ASP A 82 -16.03 -23.55 15.90
C ASP A 82 -16.21 -24.76 14.94
N TYR A 83 -15.71 -24.66 13.71
CA TYR A 83 -15.93 -25.72 12.72
C TYR A 83 -15.16 -27.03 13.00
N TYR A 84 -14.05 -27.00 13.75
CA TYR A 84 -13.29 -28.22 14.07
C TYR A 84 -13.57 -28.79 15.47
N SER A 85 -14.05 -27.96 16.40
CA SER A 85 -14.33 -28.33 17.79
C SER A 85 -15.52 -29.30 17.94
N LYS A 86 -16.42 -29.36 16.96
CA LYS A 86 -17.67 -30.15 17.07
C LYS A 86 -17.50 -31.68 16.96
N ARG A 87 -16.29 -32.19 16.70
CA ARG A 87 -16.05 -33.63 16.50
C ARG A 87 -15.41 -34.36 17.70
N GLU A 88 -14.97 -33.64 18.72
CA GLU A 88 -14.27 -34.25 19.86
C GLU A 88 -15.20 -34.66 21.01
N GLY A 89 -16.35 -34.01 21.17
CA GLY A 89 -17.30 -34.28 22.27
C GLY A 89 -18.30 -35.42 22.05
N ALA A 90 -18.12 -36.29 21.05
CA ALA A 90 -19.06 -37.38 20.73
C ALA A 90 -18.45 -38.79 20.86
N ASN A 91 -17.18 -38.90 21.29
CA ASN A 91 -16.47 -40.17 21.43
C ASN A 91 -15.96 -40.43 22.86
N ASP A 92 -16.43 -39.68 23.86
CA ASP A 92 -16.06 -39.86 25.28
C ASP A 92 -17.15 -40.64 26.07
N ASP A 93 -18.10 -41.23 25.34
CA ASP A 93 -19.33 -41.84 25.87
C ASP A 93 -19.39 -43.37 25.63
N THR A 94 -18.29 -44.02 25.23
CA THR A 94 -18.20 -45.49 25.02
C THR A 94 -17.11 -46.16 25.83
#